data_AF-A0A2I0WXU5-F1
#
_entry.id   AF-A0A2I0WXU5-F1
#
_cell.length_a   1.000
_cell.length_b   1.000
_cell.length_c   1.000
_cell.angle_alpha   90.00
_cell.angle_beta   90.00
_cell.angle_gamma   90.00
#
_symmetry.space_group_name_H-M   'P 1'
#
loop_
_entity.id
_entity.type
_entity.pdbx_description
1 polymer ?
#
loop_
_entity_poly.entity_id
_entity_poly.type
_entity_poly.pdbx_seq_one_letter_code
_entity_poly.pdbx_strand_id
1 'polypeptide(L)'
;MSESFNSWVEEARSKPVVDLIDMVRGMMMEQRSQRKLNYSSWKGPIVPCVEEYLRYVTTTKDHFIIHQSTSTKAEVEGRYERHEVDIENHICSCGFWQVSGLPCVHDASFIGSKQYNLWHNYVDDHYYTPRYRIAYEGAIGTLPGKDQWSILSDGEEVGPPISSRPRGRPKKRRMKNFLETRKKTKMSHKCGRCNSWGHHRSTCKNPLNGDGHGNDDDFEMPTISAPREKMPIRRVDHC
;
A
#
# COMPACT_ATOMS: atom_id res chain seq x y z
N MET A 1 -9.38 0.22 -4.38
CA MET A 1 -9.50 -0.94 -3.48
C MET A 1 -8.11 -1.56 -3.30
N SER A 2 -7.65 -1.70 -2.06
CA SER A 2 -6.34 -2.25 -1.70
C SER A 2 -6.24 -3.76 -1.99
N GLU A 3 -5.03 -4.26 -2.20
CA GLU A 3 -4.79 -5.71 -2.39
C GLU A 3 -5.18 -6.52 -1.15
N SER A 4 -5.01 -5.95 0.05
CA SER A 4 -5.37 -6.58 1.32
C SER A 4 -6.87 -6.85 1.44
N PHE A 5 -7.72 -5.87 1.14
CA PHE A 5 -9.16 -6.06 1.15
C PHE A 5 -9.59 -7.11 0.12
N ASN A 6 -9.01 -7.07 -1.08
CA ASN A 6 -9.34 -8.03 -2.14
C ASN A 6 -8.99 -9.47 -1.77
N SER A 7 -7.87 -9.68 -1.06
CA SER A 7 -7.48 -10.97 -0.53
C SER A 7 -8.40 -11.41 0.61
N TRP A 8 -8.79 -10.47 1.48
CA TRP A 8 -9.66 -10.76 2.62
C TRP A 8 -11.04 -11.26 2.16
N VAL A 9 -11.64 -10.65 1.14
CA VAL A 9 -12.97 -11.04 0.64
C VAL A 9 -12.94 -12.01 -0.54
N GLU A 10 -11.80 -12.64 -0.85
CA GLU A 10 -11.62 -13.42 -2.08
C GLU A 10 -12.67 -14.54 -2.24
N GLU A 11 -12.97 -15.26 -1.16
CA GLU A 11 -13.94 -16.35 -1.17
C GLU A 11 -15.38 -15.85 -1.39
N ALA A 12 -15.78 -14.81 -0.65
CA ALA A 12 -17.13 -14.24 -0.69
C ALA A 12 -17.49 -13.68 -2.08
N ARG A 13 -16.50 -13.16 -2.83
CA ARG A 13 -16.71 -12.52 -4.15
C ARG A 13 -17.26 -13.43 -5.23
N SER A 14 -17.13 -14.74 -5.05
CA SER A 14 -17.61 -15.73 -6.02
C SER A 14 -19.04 -16.21 -5.75
N LYS A 15 -19.64 -15.76 -4.64
CA LYS A 15 -20.95 -16.20 -4.16
C LYS A 15 -22.08 -15.32 -4.69
N PRO A 16 -23.34 -15.82 -4.69
CA PRO A 16 -24.52 -14.99 -4.92
C PRO A 16 -24.56 -13.76 -3.99
N VAL A 17 -25.21 -12.67 -4.42
CA VAL A 17 -25.18 -11.38 -3.70
C VAL A 17 -25.57 -11.50 -2.22
N VAL A 18 -26.59 -12.31 -1.92
CA VAL A 18 -27.07 -12.55 -0.56
C VAL A 18 -26.00 -13.25 0.28
N ASP A 19 -25.38 -14.30 -0.24
CA ASP A 19 -24.28 -15.02 0.42
C ASP A 19 -23.05 -14.13 0.60
N LEU A 20 -22.72 -13.32 -0.41
CA LEU A 20 -21.59 -12.39 -0.35
C LEU A 20 -21.77 -11.40 0.80
N ILE A 21 -22.95 -10.77 0.90
CA ILE A 21 -23.24 -9.80 1.97
C ILE A 21 -23.21 -10.48 3.33
N ASP A 22 -23.83 -11.65 3.47
CA ASP A 22 -23.86 -12.35 4.76
C ASP A 22 -22.48 -12.85 5.21
N MET A 23 -21.66 -13.36 4.28
CA MET A 23 -20.27 -13.70 4.56
C MET A 23 -19.46 -12.48 5.01
N VAL A 24 -19.55 -11.35 4.28
CA VAL A 24 -18.83 -10.12 4.65
C VAL A 24 -19.30 -9.60 6.02
N ARG A 25 -20.60 -9.64 6.31
CA ARG A 25 -21.16 -9.31 7.63
C ARG A 25 -20.54 -10.18 8.73
N GLY A 26 -20.50 -11.50 8.53
CA GLY A 26 -19.90 -12.46 9.47
C GLY A 26 -18.41 -12.19 9.71
N MET A 27 -17.65 -11.97 8.63
CA MET A 27 -16.23 -11.63 8.72
C MET A 27 -15.99 -10.32 9.49
N MET A 28 -16.80 -9.28 9.24
CA MET A 28 -16.71 -8.02 9.98
C MET A 28 -17.08 -8.20 11.46
N MET A 29 -18.07 -9.04 11.76
CA MET A 29 -18.52 -9.35 13.12
C MET A 29 -17.40 -10.03 13.91
N GLU A 30 -16.77 -11.07 13.35
CA GLU A 30 -15.62 -11.76 13.95
C GLU A 30 -14.44 -10.82 14.16
N GLN A 31 -14.07 -10.04 13.13
CA GLN A 31 -13.00 -9.05 13.24
C GLN A 31 -13.26 -8.05 14.36
N ARG A 32 -14.49 -7.54 14.47
CA ARG A 32 -14.83 -6.59 15.54
C ARG A 32 -14.77 -7.24 16.92
N SER A 33 -15.24 -8.48 17.05
CA SER A 33 -15.12 -9.27 18.28
C SER A 33 -13.65 -9.44 18.69
N GLN A 34 -12.79 -9.84 17.75
CA GLN A 34 -11.36 -10.01 18.00
C GLN A 34 -10.70 -8.70 18.43
N ARG A 35 -11.02 -7.58 17.77
CA ARG A 35 -10.49 -6.26 18.15
C ARG A 35 -10.91 -5.82 19.55
N LYS A 36 -12.11 -6.19 20.00
CA LYS A 36 -12.56 -5.97 21.39
C LYS A 36 -11.76 -6.76 22.40
N LEU A 37 -11.50 -8.03 22.10
CA LEU A 37 -10.65 -8.87 22.94
C LEU A 37 -9.21 -8.30 23.00
N ASN A 38 -8.69 -7.84 21.87
CA ASN A 38 -7.36 -7.24 21.79
C ASN A 38 -7.25 -6.01 22.69
N TYR A 39 -8.10 -4.98 22.54
CA TYR A 39 -7.94 -3.76 23.36
C TYR A 39 -8.19 -4.01 24.84
N SER A 40 -9.01 -5.01 25.19
CA SER A 40 -9.27 -5.36 26.60
C SER A 40 -8.01 -5.87 27.31
N SER A 41 -7.03 -6.37 26.56
CA SER A 41 -5.73 -6.82 27.08
C SER A 41 -4.67 -5.72 27.18
N TRP A 42 -4.89 -4.56 26.54
CA TRP A 42 -3.88 -3.50 26.46
C TRP A 42 -3.82 -2.69 27.76
N LYS A 43 -2.60 -2.43 28.23
CA LYS A 43 -2.33 -1.66 29.46
C LYS A 43 -1.85 -0.23 29.18
N GLY A 44 -1.32 0.01 27.98
CA GLY A 44 -0.73 1.28 27.57
C GLY A 44 -1.77 2.27 27.02
N PRO A 45 -1.45 3.57 27.04
CA PRO A 45 -2.30 4.61 26.45
C PRO A 45 -2.33 4.55 24.92
N ILE A 46 -1.32 3.95 24.29
CA ILE A 46 -1.15 3.86 22.83
C ILE A 46 -1.34 2.40 22.39
N VAL A 47 -1.84 2.21 21.18
CA VAL A 47 -1.99 0.89 20.56
C VAL A 47 -0.63 0.18 20.43
N PRO A 48 -0.50 -1.12 20.79
CA PRO A 48 0.79 -1.81 20.83
C PRO A 48 1.60 -1.80 19.54
N CYS A 49 0.95 -1.85 18.37
CA CYS A 49 1.67 -1.78 17.09
C CYS A 49 2.39 -0.44 16.90
N VAL A 50 1.84 0.65 17.43
CA VAL A 50 2.47 1.97 17.40
C VAL A 50 3.57 2.06 18.45
N GLU A 51 3.37 1.50 19.64
CA GLU A 51 4.45 1.39 20.63
C GLU A 51 5.66 0.61 20.08
N GLU A 52 5.41 -0.47 19.34
CA GLU A 52 6.46 -1.24 18.66
C GLU A 52 7.13 -0.43 17.54
N TYR A 53 6.35 0.29 16.73
CA TYR A 53 6.88 1.20 15.72
C TYR A 53 7.77 2.30 16.32
N LEU A 54 7.32 2.95 17.40
CA LEU A 54 8.09 3.97 18.10
C LEU A 54 9.38 3.38 18.67
N ARG A 55 9.32 2.18 19.25
CA ARG A 55 10.53 1.48 19.71
C ARG A 55 11.48 1.20 18.55
N TYR A 56 10.97 0.76 17.40
CA TYR A 56 11.78 0.53 16.21
C TYR A 56 12.46 1.81 15.72
N VAL A 57 11.70 2.89 15.51
CA VAL A 57 12.24 4.13 14.95
C VAL A 57 13.24 4.81 15.88
N THR A 58 13.03 4.70 17.20
CA THR A 58 13.94 5.27 18.22
C THR A 58 15.19 4.45 18.48
N THR A 59 15.18 3.15 18.17
CA THR A 59 16.35 2.28 18.32
C THR A 59 17.10 2.04 17.01
N THR A 60 16.54 2.49 15.88
CA THR A 60 17.19 2.42 14.58
C THR A 60 18.42 3.33 14.60
N LYS A 61 19.58 2.74 14.30
CA LYS A 61 20.89 3.40 14.39
C LYS A 61 21.26 4.05 13.06
N ASP A 62 20.51 5.08 12.69
CA ASP A 62 20.94 5.99 11.64
C ASP A 62 21.60 7.21 12.26
N HIS A 63 22.81 7.51 11.81
CA HIS A 63 23.54 8.68 12.26
C HIS A 63 23.09 9.89 11.45
N PHE A 64 22.20 10.69 12.03
CA PHE A 64 21.79 11.97 11.48
C PHE A 64 22.55 13.11 12.14
N ILE A 65 22.88 14.14 11.36
CA ILE A 65 23.36 15.42 11.86
C ILE A 65 22.16 16.34 12.03
N ILE A 66 21.99 16.92 13.22
CA ILE A 66 20.85 17.76 13.54
C ILE A 66 21.31 19.22 13.60
N HIS A 67 20.83 20.04 12.67
CA HIS A 67 21.02 21.48 12.67
C HIS A 67 19.78 22.14 13.25
N GLN A 68 19.77 22.35 14.56
CA GLN A 68 18.62 22.91 15.27
C GLN A 68 18.46 24.40 14.99
N SER A 69 17.26 24.81 14.56
CA SER A 69 16.90 26.21 14.34
C SER A 69 16.19 26.81 15.56
N THR A 70 15.20 26.10 16.09
CA THR A 70 14.45 26.51 17.30
C THR A 70 14.28 25.34 18.25
N SER A 71 13.64 25.56 19.41
CA SER A 71 13.25 24.47 20.31
C SER A 71 12.32 23.43 19.65
N THR A 72 11.65 23.76 18.55
CA THR A 72 10.67 22.89 17.85
C THR A 72 11.00 22.60 16.39
N LYS A 73 11.97 23.30 15.79
CA LYS A 73 12.37 23.14 14.39
C LYS A 73 13.85 22.81 14.19
N ALA A 74 14.14 21.91 13.26
CA ALA A 74 15.50 21.57 12.85
C ALA A 74 15.58 21.10 11.40
N GLU A 75 16.77 21.22 10.82
CA GLU A 75 17.14 20.44 9.64
C GLU A 75 17.86 19.16 10.10
N VAL A 76 17.37 18.02 9.64
CA VAL A 76 17.97 16.70 9.92
C VAL A 76 18.65 16.23 8.64
N GLU A 77 19.97 16.15 8.68
CA GLU A 77 20.82 15.77 7.55
C GLU A 77 21.25 14.31 7.69
N GLY A 78 20.84 13.50 6.73
CA GLY A 78 21.29 12.12 6.54
C GLY A 78 22.45 12.05 5.55
N ARG A 79 22.75 10.83 5.10
CA ARG A 79 23.88 10.59 4.18
C ARG A 79 23.71 11.20 2.79
N TYR A 80 22.48 11.27 2.29
CA TYR A 80 22.16 11.67 0.91
C TYR A 80 21.04 12.70 0.81
N GLU A 81 20.38 12.99 1.92
CA GLU A 81 19.18 13.81 1.96
C GLU A 81 19.15 14.67 3.22
N ARG A 82 18.37 15.74 3.15
CA ARG A 82 18.14 16.66 4.26
C ARG A 82 16.66 16.94 4.36
N HIS A 83 16.15 16.89 5.58
CA HIS A 83 14.75 17.10 5.86
C HIS A 83 14.54 18.21 6.90
N GLU A 84 13.67 19.16 6.58
CA GLU A 84 13.08 20.04 7.58
C GLU A 84 12.10 19.27 8.46
N VAL A 85 12.23 19.45 9.77
CA VAL A 85 11.40 18.87 10.83
C VAL A 85 10.84 19.98 11.71
N ASP A 86 9.53 19.98 11.93
CA ASP A 86 8.80 20.80 12.88
C ASP A 86 7.96 19.89 13.79
N ILE A 87 8.45 19.67 15.01
CA ILE A 87 7.82 18.74 15.96
C ILE A 87 6.61 19.35 16.67
N GLU A 88 6.38 20.66 16.57
CA GLU A 88 5.23 21.32 17.19
C GLU A 88 4.00 21.21 16.29
N ASN A 89 4.21 21.37 14.99
CA ASN A 89 3.15 21.21 13.99
C ASN A 89 3.06 19.78 13.42
N HIS A 90 3.89 18.86 13.90
CA HIS A 90 3.96 17.47 13.42
C HIS A 90 4.27 17.38 11.92
N ILE A 91 5.23 18.19 11.44
CA ILE A 91 5.62 18.29 10.03
C ILE A 91 7.02 17.76 9.79
N CYS A 92 7.15 16.88 8.79
CA CYS A 92 8.44 16.49 8.24
C CYS A 92 8.38 16.60 6.72
N SER A 93 9.39 17.22 6.12
CA SER A 93 9.49 17.34 4.65
C SER A 93 9.58 15.98 3.92
N CYS A 94 9.87 14.87 4.61
CA CYS A 94 9.78 13.53 4.02
C CYS A 94 8.32 13.07 3.79
N GLY A 95 7.33 13.77 4.37
CA GLY A 95 5.90 13.51 4.22
C GLY A 95 5.36 12.32 5.00
N PHE A 96 6.20 11.55 5.68
CA PHE A 96 5.76 10.36 6.41
C PHE A 96 4.79 10.71 7.54
N TRP A 97 5.07 11.76 8.32
CA TRP A 97 4.19 12.17 9.42
C TRP A 97 2.83 12.65 8.88
N GLN A 98 2.81 13.39 7.77
CA GLN A 98 1.58 13.89 7.15
C GLN A 98 0.64 12.76 6.70
N VAL A 99 1.22 11.64 6.27
CA VAL A 99 0.45 10.49 5.77
C VAL A 99 0.06 9.53 6.90
N SER A 100 0.96 9.32 7.85
CA SER A 100 0.81 8.29 8.88
C SER A 100 0.33 8.82 10.23
N GLY A 101 0.46 10.11 10.52
CA GLY A 101 0.25 10.64 11.88
C GLY A 101 1.33 10.19 12.89
N LEU A 102 2.43 9.57 12.43
CA LEU A 102 3.51 9.04 13.26
C LEU A 102 4.86 9.70 12.92
N PRO A 103 5.75 9.87 13.91
CA PRO A 103 7.07 10.46 13.68
C PRO A 103 7.94 9.51 12.86
N CYS A 104 8.61 10.01 11.84
CA CYS A 104 9.55 9.22 11.04
C CYS A 104 10.94 9.14 11.69
N VAL A 105 11.92 8.52 11.00
CA VAL A 105 13.31 8.43 11.48
C VAL A 105 13.96 9.80 11.71
N HIS A 106 13.62 10.81 10.91
CA HIS A 106 14.15 12.17 11.05
C HIS A 106 13.57 12.85 12.29
N ASP A 107 12.25 12.76 12.45
CA ASP A 107 11.53 13.30 13.60
C ASP A 107 12.02 12.64 14.89
N ALA A 108 12.14 11.31 14.87
CA ALA A 108 12.62 10.54 16.00
C ALA A 108 14.06 10.92 16.38
N SER A 109 14.91 11.23 15.41
CA SER A 109 16.28 11.68 15.69
C SER A 109 16.29 13.05 16.37
N PHE A 110 15.51 14.01 15.88
CA PHE A 110 15.44 15.35 16.47
C PHE A 110 14.71 15.37 17.83
N ILE A 111 13.65 14.59 17.98
CA ILE A 111 13.00 14.41 19.29
C ILE A 111 14.00 13.76 20.24
N GLY A 112 14.66 12.68 19.82
CA GLY A 112 15.64 11.95 20.60
C GLY A 112 16.80 12.79 21.12
N SER A 113 17.19 13.85 20.41
CA SER A 113 18.25 14.77 20.85
C SER A 113 17.83 15.73 21.97
N LYS A 114 16.54 15.82 22.31
CA LYS A 114 16.02 16.69 23.38
C LYS A 114 15.97 15.96 24.71
N GLN A 115 15.94 16.72 25.81
CA GLN A 115 15.78 16.17 27.16
C GLN A 115 14.29 15.90 27.45
N TYR A 116 13.99 14.75 28.09
CA TYR A 116 12.65 14.33 28.52
C TYR A 116 11.63 14.08 27.38
N ASN A 117 11.94 13.15 26.49
CA ASN A 117 11.11 12.84 25.32
C ASN A 117 9.91 11.96 25.69
N LEU A 118 8.76 12.61 25.91
CA LEU A 118 7.48 11.95 26.05
C LEU A 118 6.92 11.61 24.67
N TRP A 119 7.32 10.46 24.12
CA TRP A 119 6.97 10.00 22.76
C TRP A 119 5.48 10.00 22.45
N HIS A 120 4.62 9.87 23.47
CA HIS A 120 3.18 9.92 23.30
C HIS A 120 2.68 11.28 22.80
N ASN A 121 3.38 12.37 23.05
CA ASN A 121 2.99 13.71 22.58
C ASN A 121 3.16 13.89 21.06
N TYR A 122 3.92 13.01 20.40
CA TYR A 122 4.25 13.11 18.97
C TYR A 122 3.49 12.09 18.13
N VAL A 123 2.41 11.53 18.67
CA VAL A 123 1.59 10.52 18.02
C VAL A 123 0.20 11.08 17.83
N ASP A 124 -0.38 10.89 16.65
CA ASP A 124 -1.75 11.28 16.40
C ASP A 124 -2.73 10.57 17.35
N ASP A 125 -3.71 11.32 17.85
CA ASP A 125 -4.74 10.86 18.78
C ASP A 125 -5.48 9.59 18.28
N HIS A 126 -5.62 9.39 16.97
CA HIS A 126 -6.22 8.17 16.41
C HIS A 126 -5.55 6.86 16.86
N TYR A 127 -4.29 6.91 17.30
CA TYR A 127 -3.52 5.76 17.78
C TYR A 127 -3.62 5.52 19.30
N TYR A 128 -4.43 6.30 20.01
CA TYR A 128 -4.67 6.07 21.43
C TYR A 128 -5.69 4.95 21.66
N THR A 129 -5.42 4.12 22.67
CA THR A 129 -6.27 3.00 23.07
C THR A 129 -7.73 3.41 23.30
N PRO A 130 -8.05 4.54 23.97
CA PRO A 130 -9.42 5.06 24.03
C PRO A 130 -10.09 5.29 22.68
N ARG A 131 -9.39 5.88 21.69
CA ARG A 131 -9.94 6.10 20.34
C ARG A 131 -10.20 4.78 19.63
N TYR A 132 -9.27 3.84 19.74
CA TYR A 132 -9.44 2.48 19.21
C TYR A 132 -10.67 1.79 19.82
N ARG A 133 -10.85 1.89 21.14
CA ARG A 133 -12.03 1.35 21.83
C ARG A 133 -13.31 1.94 21.26
N ILE A 134 -13.43 3.27 21.17
CA ILE A 134 -14.62 3.95 20.64
C ILE A 134 -14.92 3.48 19.21
N ALA A 135 -13.89 3.35 18.36
CA ALA A 135 -14.08 2.88 16.99
C ALA A 135 -14.69 1.45 16.93
N TYR A 136 -14.32 0.58 17.88
CA TYR A 136 -14.70 -0.84 17.84
C TYR A 136 -15.71 -1.27 18.91
N GLU A 137 -16.22 -0.39 19.77
CA GLU A 137 -17.10 -0.74 20.89
C GLU A 137 -18.47 -1.30 20.47
N GLY A 138 -19.01 -0.83 19.35
CA GLY A 138 -20.33 -1.26 18.88
C GLY A 138 -20.36 -2.73 18.46
N ALA A 139 -21.55 -3.25 18.14
CA ALA A 139 -21.73 -4.62 17.66
C ALA A 139 -22.36 -4.64 16.26
N ILE A 140 -22.05 -5.68 15.49
CA ILE A 140 -22.81 -6.01 14.28
C ILE A 140 -23.87 -7.02 14.70
N GLY A 141 -25.12 -6.78 14.30
CA GLY A 141 -26.25 -7.65 14.64
C GLY A 141 -26.08 -9.06 14.09
N THR A 142 -26.57 -10.04 14.86
CA THR A 142 -26.73 -11.42 14.38
C THR A 142 -27.92 -11.48 13.42
N LEU A 143 -27.83 -12.38 12.45
CA LEU A 143 -28.95 -12.69 11.55
C LEU A 143 -29.33 -14.16 11.73
N PRO A 144 -30.63 -14.48 11.75
CA PRO A 144 -31.09 -15.85 11.78
C PRO A 144 -30.77 -16.56 10.45
N GLY A 145 -30.99 -17.88 10.39
CA GLY A 145 -30.81 -18.65 9.17
C GLY A 145 -31.70 -18.14 8.03
N LYS A 146 -31.27 -18.31 6.78
CA LYS A 146 -32.03 -17.86 5.60
C LYS A 146 -33.45 -18.43 5.53
N ASP A 147 -33.62 -19.63 6.05
CA ASP A 147 -34.89 -20.33 6.19
C ASP A 147 -35.88 -19.62 7.13
N GLN A 148 -35.38 -18.72 7.98
CA GLN A 148 -36.16 -17.98 8.98
C GLN A 148 -36.41 -16.52 8.56
N TRP A 149 -35.96 -16.09 7.38
CA TRP A 149 -36.11 -14.72 6.92
C TRP A 149 -37.54 -14.46 6.44
N SER A 150 -38.16 -13.38 6.92
CA SER A 150 -39.47 -12.95 6.45
C SER A 150 -39.39 -12.43 5.01
N ILE A 151 -40.13 -13.07 4.10
CA ILE A 151 -40.30 -12.58 2.74
C ILE A 151 -41.30 -11.44 2.78
N LEU A 152 -40.83 -10.23 2.47
CA LEU A 152 -41.67 -9.04 2.40
C LEU A 152 -42.53 -9.12 1.13
N SER A 153 -43.84 -8.96 1.28
CA SER A 153 -44.81 -9.03 0.18
C SER A 153 -44.72 -7.85 -0.79
N ASP A 154 -44.08 -6.76 -0.38
CA ASP A 154 -43.87 -5.51 -1.12
C ASP A 154 -42.42 -5.38 -1.66
N GLY A 155 -41.61 -6.43 -1.57
CA GLY A 155 -40.25 -6.42 -2.12
C GLY A 155 -40.25 -6.43 -3.65
N GLU A 156 -39.54 -5.48 -4.28
CA GLU A 156 -39.27 -5.56 -5.72
C GLU A 156 -38.39 -6.78 -6.03
N GLU A 157 -38.83 -7.59 -6.99
CA GLU A 157 -38.06 -8.73 -7.46
C GLU A 157 -36.86 -8.24 -8.30
N VAL A 158 -35.66 -8.38 -7.76
CA VAL A 158 -34.43 -8.05 -8.50
C VAL A 158 -34.12 -9.16 -9.49
N GLY A 159 -34.63 -8.99 -10.71
CA GLY A 159 -34.35 -9.88 -11.84
C GLY A 159 -32.88 -9.84 -12.28
N PRO A 160 -32.42 -10.84 -13.07
CA PRO A 160 -31.09 -10.81 -13.66
C PRO A 160 -30.91 -9.57 -14.54
N PRO A 161 -29.67 -9.08 -14.72
CA PRO A 161 -29.40 -7.98 -15.63
C PRO A 161 -29.99 -8.28 -17.02
N ILE A 162 -30.72 -7.32 -17.59
CA ILE A 162 -31.37 -7.43 -18.92
C ILE A 162 -30.34 -7.73 -20.03
N SER A 163 -29.06 -7.40 -19.79
CA SER A 163 -27.96 -7.70 -20.70
C SER A 163 -27.40 -9.12 -20.51
N SER A 164 -27.33 -9.89 -21.60
CA SER A 164 -26.57 -11.14 -21.64
C SER A 164 -25.06 -10.88 -21.76
N ARG A 165 -24.23 -11.70 -21.09
CA ARG A 165 -22.78 -11.67 -21.31
C ARG A 165 -22.46 -12.22 -22.71
N PRO A 166 -21.53 -11.58 -23.45
CA PRO A 166 -21.08 -12.12 -24.74
C PRO A 166 -20.47 -13.51 -24.57
N ARG A 167 -20.59 -14.33 -25.63
CA ARG A 167 -20.15 -15.73 -25.65
C ARG A 167 -18.66 -15.84 -25.26
N GLY A 168 -18.36 -16.58 -24.19
CA GLY A 168 -16.99 -16.81 -23.73
C GLY A 168 -16.88 -17.18 -22.24
N ARG A 169 -15.73 -17.75 -21.84
CA ARG A 169 -15.47 -18.09 -20.43
C ARG A 169 -15.30 -16.80 -19.60
N PRO A 170 -16.07 -16.61 -18.51
CA PRO A 170 -15.86 -15.50 -17.60
C PRO A 170 -14.42 -15.50 -17.08
N LYS A 171 -13.72 -14.36 -17.21
CA LYS A 171 -12.42 -14.21 -16.58
C LYS A 171 -12.61 -14.22 -15.07
N LYS A 172 -12.04 -15.24 -14.39
CA LYS A 172 -11.96 -15.28 -12.92
C LYS A 172 -11.11 -14.14 -12.36
N ARG A 173 -10.09 -13.70 -13.11
CA ARG A 173 -9.21 -12.61 -12.71
C ARG A 173 -9.79 -11.27 -13.13
N ARG A 174 -9.82 -10.32 -12.19
CA ARG A 174 -10.17 -8.92 -12.43
C ARG A 174 -9.36 -8.34 -13.59
N MET A 175 -9.99 -7.49 -14.40
CA MET A 175 -9.28 -6.65 -15.36
C MET A 175 -8.42 -5.65 -14.59
N LYS A 176 -7.11 -5.71 -14.82
CA LYS A 176 -6.17 -4.73 -14.26
C LYS A 176 -6.51 -3.36 -14.85
N ASN A 177 -6.50 -2.33 -14.02
CA ASN A 177 -6.68 -0.97 -14.53
C ASN A 177 -5.42 -0.52 -15.29
N PHE A 178 -5.48 0.62 -15.97
CA PHE A 178 -4.35 1.15 -16.75
C PHE A 178 -3.10 1.34 -15.88
N LEU A 179 -3.28 1.75 -14.62
CA LEU A 179 -2.19 1.98 -13.64
C LEU A 179 -1.51 0.68 -13.17
N GLU A 180 -2.24 -0.44 -13.09
CA GLU A 180 -1.73 -1.76 -12.71
C GLU A 180 -1.12 -2.54 -13.87
N THR A 181 -1.38 -2.08 -15.10
CA THR A 181 -0.79 -2.67 -16.28
C THR A 181 0.63 -2.16 -16.39
N ARG A 182 1.58 -2.85 -15.74
CA ARG A 182 3.00 -2.70 -16.11
C ARG A 182 3.03 -2.84 -17.62
N LYS A 183 3.42 -1.78 -18.34
CA LYS A 183 3.68 -1.84 -19.77
C LYS A 183 4.65 -2.99 -19.93
N LYS A 184 4.15 -4.16 -20.33
CA LYS A 184 5.02 -5.18 -20.91
C LYS A 184 5.49 -4.48 -22.17
N THR A 185 6.66 -3.85 -22.10
CA THR A 185 7.36 -3.39 -23.28
C THR A 185 7.33 -4.60 -24.19
N LYS A 186 6.49 -4.57 -25.24
CA LYS A 186 6.49 -5.63 -26.23
C LYS A 186 7.94 -5.66 -26.67
N MET A 187 8.68 -6.70 -26.30
CA MET A 187 10.07 -6.83 -26.67
C MET A 187 10.07 -6.74 -28.19
N SER A 188 10.55 -5.61 -28.68
CA SER A 188 10.75 -5.43 -30.10
C SER A 188 11.75 -6.51 -30.49
N HIS A 189 11.46 -7.30 -31.50
CA HIS A 189 12.41 -8.31 -31.97
C HIS A 189 13.40 -7.63 -32.93
N LYS A 190 14.68 -7.99 -32.84
CA LYS A 190 15.72 -7.54 -33.78
C LYS A 190 15.66 -8.38 -35.05
N CYS A 191 15.55 -7.74 -36.20
CA CYS A 191 15.45 -8.42 -37.48
C CYS A 191 16.80 -9.06 -37.84
N GLY A 192 16.85 -10.40 -37.96
CA GLY A 192 18.07 -11.13 -38.31
C GLY A 192 18.59 -10.91 -39.74
N ARG A 193 18.00 -10.01 -40.54
CA ARG A 193 18.47 -9.64 -41.90
C ARG A 193 19.12 -8.26 -41.95
N CYS A 194 18.50 -7.25 -41.33
CA CYS A 194 18.99 -5.87 -41.35
C CYS A 194 19.44 -5.37 -39.97
N ASN A 195 19.36 -6.22 -38.94
CA ASN A 195 19.68 -5.91 -37.55
C ASN A 195 18.89 -4.73 -36.93
N SER A 196 17.85 -4.22 -37.60
CA SER A 196 16.97 -3.18 -37.04
C SER A 196 15.86 -3.79 -36.18
N TRP A 197 15.41 -3.05 -35.17
CA TRP A 197 14.32 -3.45 -34.27
C TRP A 197 12.95 -3.14 -34.89
N GLY A 198 11.91 -3.90 -34.52
CA GLY A 198 10.51 -3.54 -34.77
C GLY A 198 9.82 -4.30 -35.89
N HIS A 199 10.49 -5.25 -36.55
CA HIS A 199 9.91 -6.10 -37.57
C HIS A 199 10.63 -7.46 -37.65
N HIS A 200 10.00 -8.44 -38.30
CA HIS A 200 10.55 -9.79 -38.46
C HIS A 200 11.29 -9.91 -39.80
N ARG A 201 12.22 -10.87 -39.92
CA ARG A 201 12.95 -11.14 -41.17
C ARG A 201 12.01 -11.35 -42.36
N SER A 202 10.87 -12.01 -42.14
CA SER A 202 9.86 -12.28 -43.16
C SER A 202 9.11 -11.04 -43.66
N THR A 203 9.09 -9.95 -42.88
CA THR A 203 8.42 -8.68 -43.23
C THR A 203 9.42 -7.54 -43.44
N CYS A 204 10.71 -7.85 -43.55
CA CYS A 204 11.76 -6.87 -43.74
C CYS A 204 11.72 -6.27 -45.16
N LYS A 205 11.47 -4.96 -45.23
CA LYS A 205 11.49 -4.16 -46.46
C LYS A 205 12.82 -3.43 -46.67
N ASN A 206 13.77 -3.56 -45.75
CA ASN A 206 15.07 -2.91 -45.85
C ASN A 206 15.91 -3.61 -46.95
N PRO A 207 16.68 -2.84 -47.74
CA PRO A 207 17.51 -3.38 -48.81
C PRO A 207 18.57 -4.37 -48.27
N LEU A 208 19.03 -5.29 -49.12
CA LEU A 208 20.12 -6.21 -48.80
C LEU A 208 21.42 -5.40 -48.77
N ASN A 209 22.08 -5.32 -47.62
CA ASN A 209 23.43 -4.78 -47.55
C ASN A 209 24.36 -5.81 -48.21
N GLY A 210 24.88 -5.48 -49.38
CA GLY A 210 25.99 -6.18 -50.03
C GLY A 210 27.29 -5.86 -49.30
N ASP A 211 28.04 -6.92 -49.01
CA ASP A 211 29.45 -7.04 -48.61
C ASP A 211 30.20 -5.81 -48.06
N GLY A 212 30.55 -5.94 -46.76
CA GLY A 212 31.86 -5.60 -46.19
C GLY A 212 32.32 -4.15 -46.26
N HIS A 213 32.43 -3.50 -45.10
CA HIS A 213 33.69 -3.01 -44.52
C HIS A 213 33.37 -2.58 -43.08
N GLY A 214 34.22 -2.97 -42.14
CA GLY A 214 34.07 -2.60 -40.74
C GLY A 214 34.17 -1.08 -40.57
N ASN A 215 33.39 -0.56 -39.63
CA ASN A 215 33.81 0.52 -38.75
C ASN A 215 33.19 0.21 -37.40
N ASP A 216 34.08 -0.07 -36.45
CA ASP A 216 33.82 0.09 -35.03
C ASP A 216 33.47 1.57 -34.82
N ASP A 217 32.19 1.86 -34.67
CA ASP A 217 31.75 3.08 -34.01
C ASP A 217 31.16 2.67 -32.67
N ASP A 218 32.02 2.75 -31.66
CA ASP A 218 31.67 2.83 -30.26
C ASP A 218 30.58 3.90 -30.07
N PHE A 219 29.33 3.45 -29.94
CA PHE A 219 28.31 4.26 -29.29
C PHE A 219 27.90 3.56 -28.01
N GLU A 220 28.62 3.93 -26.96
CA GLU A 220 28.37 3.63 -25.57
C GLU A 220 26.90 3.95 -25.24
N MET A 221 26.08 2.92 -25.09
CA MET A 221 24.77 3.08 -24.46
C MET A 221 25.04 3.40 -22.99
N PRO A 222 24.53 4.52 -22.42
CA PRO A 222 24.68 4.77 -21.01
C PRO A 222 23.98 3.65 -20.24
N THR A 223 24.78 2.82 -19.56
CA THR A 223 24.32 1.91 -18.54
C THR A 223 23.79 2.74 -17.38
N ILE A 224 22.48 2.97 -17.33
CA ILE A 224 21.82 3.31 -16.07
C ILE A 224 21.72 2.01 -15.27
N SER A 225 22.88 1.57 -14.76
CA SER A 225 22.97 0.68 -13.62
C SER A 225 22.72 1.52 -12.37
N ALA A 226 21.45 1.69 -12.03
CA ALA A 226 21.09 1.94 -10.64
C ALA A 226 20.39 0.68 -10.13
N PRO A 227 20.97 -0.08 -9.19
CA PRO A 227 20.15 -0.95 -8.38
C PRO A 227 19.20 -0.03 -7.62
N ARG A 228 17.93 0.01 -8.05
CA ARG A 228 16.87 0.41 -7.12
C ARG A 228 16.86 -0.67 -6.04
N GLU A 229 17.64 -0.46 -5.00
CA GLU A 229 17.34 -1.07 -3.72
C GLU A 229 15.89 -0.68 -3.41
N LYS A 230 15.01 -1.67 -3.54
CA LYS A 230 13.67 -1.54 -3.03
C LYS A 230 13.85 -1.42 -1.54
N MET A 231 13.69 -0.19 -1.01
CA MET A 231 13.36 -0.05 0.40
C MET A 231 12.22 -1.01 0.69
N PRO A 232 12.35 -1.91 1.68
CA PRO A 232 11.26 -2.76 2.07
C PRO A 232 10.17 -1.82 2.57
N ILE A 233 9.10 -1.66 1.77
CA ILE A 233 7.82 -1.20 2.29
C ILE A 233 7.37 -2.30 3.23
N ARG A 234 7.84 -2.24 4.49
CA ARG A 234 7.20 -2.98 5.56
C ARG A 234 5.79 -2.44 5.58
N ARG A 235 4.84 -3.34 5.31
CA ARG A 235 3.44 -3.08 5.52
C ARG A 235 3.33 -2.59 6.95
N VAL A 236 2.85 -1.36 7.12
CA VAL A 236 2.26 -0.96 8.39
C VAL A 236 1.01 -1.82 8.46
N ASP A 237 1.10 -2.96 9.13
CA ASP A 237 -0.08 -3.74 9.46
C ASP A 237 -0.98 -2.81 10.26
N HIS A 238 -2.08 -2.40 9.63
CA HIS A 238 -3.07 -1.57 10.30
C HIS A 238 -3.70 -2.43 11.39
N CYS A 239 -3.62 -1.98 12.64
CA CYS A 239 -4.26 -2.61 13.80
C CYS A 239 -5.80 -2.66 13.67
#